data_AF-A0A1Q7N355-F1
#
_entry.id   AF-A0A1Q7N355-F1
#
_cell.length_a   1.000
_cell.length_b   1.000
_cell.length_c   1.000
_cell.angle_alpha   90.00
_cell.angle_beta   90.00
_cell.angle_gamma   90.00
#
_symmetry.space_group_name_H-M   'P 1'
#
loop_
_entity.id
_entity.type
_entity.pdbx_description
1 polymer ?
#
loop_
_entity_poly.entity_id
_entity_poly.type
_entity_poly.pdbx_seq_one_letter_code
_entity_poly.pdbx_strand_id
1 'polypeptide(L)'
;MAHPASGGAPEPLNVAAEDAIFPAIASKADRLAYVHAHSDPNIWRVAGPAWKGRRPAPLKLIASSRYDSGARFAPDGNRIAFASDRSGSTEI
;
A
#
# COMPACT_ATOMS: atom_id res chain seq x y z
N MET A 1 16.23 37.04 4.74
CA MET A 1 15.51 37.51 3.54
C MET A 1 15.90 36.60 2.39
N ALA A 2 14.97 35.85 1.80
CA ALA A 2 15.23 34.97 0.67
C ALA A 2 14.35 35.39 -0.51
N HIS A 3 14.97 35.52 -1.68
CA HIS A 3 14.35 35.99 -2.91
C HIS A 3 13.32 34.99 -3.48
N PRO A 4 12.25 35.46 -4.15
CA PRO A 4 11.29 34.58 -4.79
C PRO A 4 11.88 33.98 -6.06
N ALA A 5 11.70 32.67 -6.28
CA ALA A 5 11.79 32.12 -7.62
C ALA A 5 10.63 32.71 -8.44
N SER A 6 10.92 33.30 -9.58
CA SER A 6 9.94 33.80 -10.56
C SER A 6 9.06 32.64 -11.02
N GLY A 7 7.96 32.40 -10.30
CA GLY A 7 7.08 31.27 -10.50
C GLY A 7 6.46 31.27 -11.90
N GLY A 8 6.64 30.17 -12.62
CA GLY A 8 5.83 29.80 -13.78
C GLY A 8 4.69 28.88 -13.38
N ALA A 9 3.79 28.57 -14.33
CA ALA A 9 2.77 27.56 -14.10
C ALA A 9 3.45 26.20 -13.84
N PRO A 10 3.12 25.49 -12.73
CA PRO A 10 3.68 24.18 -12.47
C PRO A 10 3.21 23.20 -13.55
N GLU A 11 4.16 22.51 -14.18
CA GLU A 11 3.86 21.39 -15.09
C GLU A 11 3.91 20.07 -14.31
N PRO A 12 2.88 19.22 -14.41
CA PRO A 12 2.92 17.91 -13.79
C PRO A 12 3.96 17.04 -14.49
N LEU A 13 5.01 16.66 -13.75
CA LEU A 13 5.89 15.58 -14.18
C LEU A 13 5.09 14.28 -14.14
N ASN A 14 4.87 13.68 -15.31
CA ASN A 14 4.18 12.40 -15.46
C ASN A 14 5.09 11.23 -15.05
N VAL A 15 5.72 11.33 -13.88
CA VAL A 15 6.30 10.18 -13.20
C VAL A 15 5.12 9.36 -12.71
N ALA A 16 4.83 8.26 -13.39
CA ALA A 16 3.75 7.32 -13.07
C ALA A 16 4.01 6.55 -11.75
N ALA A 17 4.49 7.25 -10.71
CA ALA A 17 4.83 6.71 -9.42
C ALA A 17 3.68 6.97 -8.46
N GLU A 18 2.78 6.00 -8.40
CA GLU A 18 1.83 5.86 -7.30
C GLU A 18 2.61 5.93 -5.96
N ASP A 19 2.02 6.54 -4.93
CA ASP A 19 2.62 6.69 -3.60
C ASP A 19 4.01 7.37 -3.55
N ALA A 20 4.33 8.25 -4.52
CA ALA A 20 5.57 9.03 -4.49
C ALA A 20 5.55 10.13 -3.42
N ILE A 21 6.53 10.11 -2.52
CA ILE A 21 6.71 11.12 -1.46
C ILE A 21 8.18 11.59 -1.40
N PHE A 22 8.42 12.69 -0.70
CA PHE A 22 9.76 13.26 -0.44
C PHE A 22 10.64 13.43 -1.71
N PRO A 23 10.22 14.25 -2.69
CA PRO A 23 11.02 14.49 -3.88
C PRO A 23 12.28 15.32 -3.57
N ALA A 24 13.36 15.06 -4.33
CA ALA A 24 14.60 15.83 -4.35
C ALA A 24 15.05 16.06 -5.79
N ILE A 25 15.34 17.31 -6.15
CA ILE A 25 15.68 17.72 -7.52
C ILE A 25 17.14 18.18 -7.58
N ALA A 26 17.91 17.62 -8.51
CA ALA A 26 19.23 18.12 -8.89
C ALA A 26 19.12 18.89 -10.21
N SER A 27 18.76 20.18 -10.14
CA SER A 27 18.45 21.02 -11.31
C SER A 27 19.61 21.15 -12.30
N LYS A 28 20.86 21.16 -11.81
CA LYS A 28 22.07 21.23 -12.66
C LYS A 28 22.39 19.93 -13.40
N ALA A 29 21.77 18.82 -12.99
CA ALA A 29 22.10 17.48 -13.46
C ALA A 29 20.88 16.75 -14.04
N ASP A 30 19.77 17.48 -14.24
CA ASP A 30 18.48 17.00 -14.77
C ASP A 30 18.01 15.68 -14.15
N ARG A 31 17.98 15.63 -12.81
CA ARG A 31 17.64 14.43 -12.05
C ARG A 31 16.61 14.71 -10.97
N LEU A 32 15.65 13.81 -10.84
CA LEU A 32 14.68 13.75 -9.75
C LEU A 32 14.86 12.41 -9.02
N ALA A 33 14.99 12.47 -7.70
CA ALA A 33 14.84 11.33 -6.81
C ALA A 33 13.57 11.50 -5.99
N TYR A 34 12.89 10.39 -5.66
CA TYR A 34 11.71 10.38 -4.81
C TYR A 34 11.63 9.04 -4.08
N VAL A 35 10.85 9.00 -3.00
CA VAL A 35 10.51 7.76 -2.30
C VAL A 35 9.23 7.22 -2.90
N HIS A 36 9.23 5.95 -3.35
CA HIS A 36 8.02 5.22 -3.66
C HIS A 36 7.56 4.51 -2.38
N ALA A 37 6.57 5.08 -1.67
CA ALA A 37 6.13 4.60 -0.37
C ALA A 37 5.04 3.53 -0.52
N HIS A 38 5.46 2.29 -0.71
CA HIS A 38 4.54 1.18 -0.90
C HIS A 38 4.21 0.48 0.43
N SER A 39 2.92 0.28 0.70
CA SER A 39 2.41 -0.49 1.85
C SER A 39 1.58 -1.66 1.36
N ASP A 40 1.97 -2.89 1.73
CA ASP A 40 1.36 -4.15 1.28
C ASP A 40 0.98 -5.03 2.48
N PRO A 41 0.01 -4.60 3.32
CA PRO A 41 -0.57 -5.50 4.29
C PRO A 41 -1.37 -6.58 3.58
N ASN A 42 -1.25 -7.78 4.14
CA ASN A 42 -1.91 -8.98 3.65
C ASN A 42 -2.72 -9.60 4.80
N ILE A 43 -3.71 -10.43 4.49
CA ILE A 43 -4.53 -11.11 5.49
C ILE A 43 -3.95 -12.50 5.75
N TRP A 44 -3.55 -12.72 6.99
CA TRP A 44 -2.95 -13.98 7.45
C TRP A 44 -3.93 -14.76 8.32
N ARG A 45 -3.85 -16.09 8.24
CA ARG A 45 -4.60 -17.02 9.08
C ARG A 45 -3.65 -17.78 9.99
N VAL A 46 -4.01 -17.84 11.27
CA VAL A 46 -3.30 -18.61 12.29
C VAL A 46 -4.25 -19.56 12.99
N ALA A 47 -3.70 -20.55 13.69
CA ALA A 47 -4.47 -21.38 14.59
C ALA A 47 -5.12 -20.53 15.69
N GLY A 48 -6.44 -20.68 15.84
CA GLY A 48 -7.22 -19.97 16.85
C GLY A 48 -7.01 -20.52 18.27
N PRO A 49 -7.60 -19.87 19.29
CA PRO A 49 -7.41 -20.22 20.70
C PRO A 49 -7.78 -21.67 21.05
N ALA A 50 -8.76 -22.25 20.34
CA ALA A 50 -9.25 -23.61 20.57
C ALA A 50 -8.43 -24.71 19.85
N TRP A 51 -7.37 -24.35 19.11
CA TRP A 51 -6.57 -25.32 18.37
C TRP A 51 -5.86 -26.30 19.31
N LYS A 52 -6.02 -27.60 19.07
CA LYS A 52 -5.38 -28.65 19.86
C LYS A 52 -4.15 -29.19 19.12
N GLY A 53 -3.09 -29.49 19.88
CA GLY A 53 -1.86 -30.05 19.34
C GLY A 53 -0.92 -29.01 18.73
N ARG A 54 -0.01 -29.46 17.86
CA ARG A 54 1.01 -28.60 17.25
C ARG A 54 0.35 -27.53 16.38
N ARG A 55 0.74 -26.27 16.61
CA ARG A 55 0.26 -25.15 15.79
C ARG A 55 0.96 -25.17 14.42
N PRO A 56 0.20 -25.06 13.31
CA PRO A 56 0.79 -24.86 12.00
C PRO A 56 1.45 -23.48 11.91
N ALA A 57 2.31 -23.30 10.92
CA ALA A 57 2.82 -21.99 10.56
C ALA A 57 1.67 -21.07 10.11
N PRO A 58 1.77 -19.74 10.33
CA PRO A 58 0.84 -18.78 9.75
C PRO A 58 0.70 -18.96 8.24
N LEU A 59 -0.53 -18.96 7.75
CA LEU A 59 -0.84 -19.05 6.33
C LEU A 59 -1.16 -17.66 5.80
N LYS A 60 -0.44 -17.20 4.78
CA LYS A 60 -0.86 -16.02 4.01
C LYS A 60 -2.13 -16.40 3.23
N LEU A 61 -3.28 -15.92 3.69
CA LEU A 61 -4.58 -16.42 3.23
C LEU A 61 -5.11 -15.62 2.04
N ILE A 62 -5.10 -14.29 2.15
CA ILE A 62 -5.49 -13.37 1.08
C ILE A 62 -4.33 -12.40 0.91
N ALA A 63 -3.91 -12.23 -0.34
CA ALA A 63 -2.73 -11.48 -0.68
C ALA A 63 -2.83 -10.84 -2.05
N SER A 64 -2.16 -9.71 -2.20
CA SER A 64 -1.96 -8.99 -3.44
C SER A 64 -0.63 -8.26 -3.40
N SER A 65 -0.39 -7.36 -4.35
CA SER A 65 0.73 -6.43 -4.32
C SER A 65 0.32 -5.06 -3.74
N ARG A 66 -0.80 -5.03 -3.04
CA ARG A 66 -1.59 -3.84 -2.70
C ARG A 66 -2.26 -4.08 -1.34
N TYR A 67 -2.89 -3.06 -0.77
CA TYR A 67 -3.38 -3.07 0.59
C TYR A 67 -4.60 -3.99 0.77
N ASP A 68 -4.43 -5.12 1.44
CA ASP A 68 -5.51 -6.03 1.82
C ASP A 68 -5.77 -5.98 3.33
N SER A 69 -6.97 -5.58 3.76
CA SER A 69 -7.27 -5.31 5.18
C SER A 69 -8.72 -5.55 5.59
N GLY A 70 -9.04 -5.29 6.86
CA GLY A 70 -10.43 -5.25 7.34
C GLY A 70 -11.16 -6.59 7.30
N ALA A 71 -10.43 -7.70 7.30
CA ALA A 71 -10.98 -9.03 7.16
C ALA A 71 -12.06 -9.34 8.22
N ARG A 72 -13.22 -9.82 7.77
CA ARG A 72 -14.31 -10.30 8.62
C ARG A 72 -14.89 -11.59 8.06
N PHE A 73 -15.04 -12.60 8.91
CA PHE A 73 -15.77 -13.82 8.56
C PHE A 73 -17.27 -13.54 8.38
N ALA A 74 -17.86 -14.15 7.36
CA ALA A 74 -19.31 -14.28 7.25
C ALA A 74 -19.86 -15.13 8.41
N PRO A 75 -21.15 -15.01 8.76
CA PRO A 75 -21.75 -15.77 9.86
C PRO A 75 -21.63 -17.30 9.71
N ASP A 76 -21.61 -17.78 8.46
CA ASP A 76 -21.43 -19.19 8.10
C ASP A 76 -19.98 -19.68 8.25
N GLY A 77 -19.02 -18.77 8.50
CA GLY A 77 -17.59 -19.07 8.62
C GLY A 77 -16.88 -19.44 7.32
N ASN A 78 -17.61 -19.59 6.21
CA ASN A 78 -17.08 -20.10 4.95
C ASN A 78 -16.60 -19.00 4.00
N ARG A 79 -16.93 -17.74 4.28
CA ARG A 79 -16.50 -16.58 3.49
C ARG A 79 -15.83 -15.53 4.35
N ILE A 80 -14.97 -14.75 3.72
CA ILE A 80 -14.32 -13.58 4.31
C ILE A 80 -14.61 -12.38 3.42
N ALA A 81 -15.17 -11.33 4.01
CA ALA A 81 -15.21 -10.00 3.40
C ALA A 81 -13.96 -9.22 3.82
N PHE A 82 -13.40 -8.43 2.91
CA PHE A 82 -12.18 -7.68 3.16
C PHE A 82 -12.07 -6.49 2.20
N ALA A 83 -11.31 -5.47 2.60
CA ALA A 83 -11.03 -4.33 1.76
C ALA A 83 -9.73 -4.55 0.96
N SER A 84 -9.72 -4.23 -0.33
CA SER A 84 -8.55 -4.30 -1.20
C SER A 84 -8.46 -3.04 -2.06
N ASP A 85 -7.28 -2.43 -2.23
CA ASP A 85 -7.08 -1.32 -3.19
C ASP A 85 -6.36 -1.77 -4.47
N ARG A 86 -6.45 -3.07 -4.78
CA ARG A 86 -5.74 -3.69 -5.92
C ARG A 86 -6.05 -3.08 -7.29
N SER A 87 -7.22 -2.44 -7.43
CA SER A 87 -7.63 -1.75 -8.66
C SER A 87 -7.21 -0.27 -8.71
N GLY A 88 -6.51 0.23 -7.68
CA GLY A 88 -6.20 1.66 -7.49
C GLY A 88 -7.29 2.42 -6.71
N SER A 89 -8.32 1.74 -6.21
CA SER A 89 -9.36 2.27 -5.32
C SER A 89 -9.83 1.20 -4.35
N THR A 90 -10.27 1.57 -3.15
CA THR A 90 -10.75 0.60 -2.15
C THR A 90 -12.04 -0.10 -2.60
N GLU A 91 -11.98 -1.42 -2.64
CA GLU A 91 -13.07 -2.37 -2.93
C GLU A 91 -13.40 -3.18 -1.66
N ILE A 92 -14.64 -3.65 -1.48
CA ILE A 92 -15.13 -4.45 -0.32
C ILE A 92 -15.70 -5.80 -0.78
#